data_AF-A0A7K3XPJ5-F1
#
_entry.id   AF-A0A7K3XPJ5-F1
#
_cell.length_a   1.000
_cell.length_b   1.000
_cell.length_c   1.000
_cell.angle_alpha   90.00
_cell.angle_beta   90.00
_cell.angle_gamma   90.00
#
_symmetry.space_group_name_H-M   'P 1'
#
loop_
_entity.id
_entity.type
_entity.pdbx_description
1 polymer ?
#
loop_
_entity_poly.entity_id
_entity_poly.type
_entity_poly.pdbx_seq_one_letter_code
_entity_poly.pdbx_strand_id
1 'polypeptide(L)'
;MSKTKKLTIVQMNDSHAYFDIHQEMFWEGDHVVYRKAGGYARIAALVKQIRADSPDCLYCDCGDTFQGTFPAQKTLGKVLIPILNLMGIDAMTAHWEFAYGPEVFQQRVAELNYPMLAINIFDKVTNKP
;
A
#
# COMPACT_ATOMS: atom_id res chain seq x y z
N MET A 1 18.98 -5.81 -33.43
CA MET A 1 17.87 -6.54 -32.76
C MET A 1 17.59 -5.85 -31.44
N SER A 2 16.35 -5.41 -31.20
CA SER A 2 15.95 -4.86 -29.90
C SER A 2 16.03 -5.97 -28.85
N LYS A 3 16.75 -5.74 -27.74
CA LYS A 3 16.75 -6.68 -26.62
C LYS A 3 15.40 -6.56 -25.90
N THR A 4 14.62 -7.64 -25.91
CA THR A 4 13.41 -7.74 -25.10
C THR A 4 13.79 -7.62 -23.62
N LYS A 5 13.27 -6.61 -22.93
CA LYS A 5 13.35 -6.48 -21.48
C LYS A 5 12.07 -7.01 -20.86
N LYS A 6 12.19 -7.71 -19.73
CA LYS A 6 11.04 -8.15 -18.93
C LYS A 6 10.96 -7.24 -17.71
N LEU A 7 9.76 -6.77 -17.40
CA LEU A 7 9.46 -6.01 -16.18
C LEU A 7 8.37 -6.75 -15.43
N THR A 8 8.59 -6.98 -14.14
CA THR A 8 7.58 -7.53 -13.23
C THR A 8 6.93 -6.38 -12.48
N ILE A 9 5.60 -6.36 -12.40
CA ILE A 9 4.84 -5.38 -11.63
C ILE A 9 4.08 -6.13 -10.54
N VAL A 10 4.32 -5.76 -9.29
CA VAL A 10 3.58 -6.23 -8.12
C VAL A 10 2.73 -5.08 -7.63
N GLN A 11 1.47 -5.36 -7.31
CA GLN A 11 0.52 -4.38 -6.82
C GLN A 11 -0.06 -4.82 -5.48
N MET A 12 -0.20 -3.86 -4.57
CA MET A 12 -1.06 -3.91 -3.40
C MET A 12 -2.03 -2.73 -3.46
N ASN A 13 -3.21 -2.87 -2.87
CA ASN A 13 -4.21 -1.81 -2.75
C ASN A 13 -5.16 -2.16 -1.60
N ASP A 14 -5.86 -1.16 -1.07
CA ASP A 14 -6.98 -1.34 -0.13
C ASP A 14 -6.59 -2.21 1.08
N SER A 15 -5.35 -2.04 1.55
CA SER A 15 -4.84 -2.80 2.68
C SER A 15 -5.55 -2.43 3.97
N HIS A 16 -6.20 -1.26 4.02
CA HIS A 16 -7.05 -0.75 5.09
C HIS A 16 -6.45 -0.95 6.50
N ALA A 17 -5.14 -0.73 6.63
CA ALA A 17 -4.41 -0.92 7.88
C ALA A 17 -4.58 -2.31 8.53
N TYR A 18 -4.85 -3.37 7.75
CA TYR A 18 -4.89 -4.75 8.25
C TYR A 18 -3.47 -5.29 8.44
N PHE A 19 -2.92 -5.03 9.62
CA PHE A 19 -1.55 -5.40 10.01
C PHE A 19 -1.28 -6.90 9.91
N ASP A 20 -2.22 -7.68 10.47
CA ASP A 20 -2.07 -9.10 10.73
C ASP A 20 -2.91 -9.95 9.79
N ILE A 21 -2.61 -11.24 9.81
CA ILE A 21 -3.42 -12.25 9.15
C ILE A 21 -4.81 -12.29 9.83
N HIS A 22 -5.86 -12.20 9.03
CA HIS A 22 -7.25 -12.17 9.49
C HIS A 22 -8.12 -13.10 8.65
N GLN A 23 -9.33 -13.39 9.14
CA GLN A 23 -10.29 -14.21 8.40
C GLN A 23 -10.85 -13.40 7.23
N GLU A 24 -10.65 -13.93 6.03
CA GLU A 24 -11.17 -13.38 4.79
C GLU A 24 -12.19 -14.33 4.17
N MET A 25 -13.16 -13.73 3.49
CA MET A 25 -14.25 -14.46 2.84
C MET A 25 -13.85 -14.87 1.43
N PHE A 26 -13.96 -16.16 1.12
CA PHE A 26 -13.71 -16.71 -0.20
C PHE A 26 -14.93 -17.49 -0.69
N TRP A 27 -15.07 -17.57 -2.01
CA TRP A 27 -16.02 -18.46 -2.66
C TRP A 27 -15.31 -19.77 -3.05
N GLU A 28 -15.88 -20.90 -2.66
CA GLU A 28 -15.48 -22.23 -3.14
C GLU A 28 -16.64 -22.95 -3.79
N GLY A 29 -16.65 -22.95 -5.12
CA GLY A 29 -17.80 -23.43 -5.88
C GLY A 29 -19.03 -22.56 -5.58
N ASP A 30 -20.01 -23.14 -4.88
CA ASP A 30 -21.31 -22.55 -4.60
C ASP A 30 -21.49 -22.09 -3.14
N HIS A 31 -20.45 -22.17 -2.30
CA HIS A 31 -20.54 -21.80 -0.89
C HIS A 31 -19.40 -20.87 -0.45
N VAL A 32 -19.66 -20.15 0.65
CA VAL A 32 -18.70 -19.26 1.31
C VAL A 32 -17.82 -20.07 2.26
N VAL A 33 -16.52 -19.80 2.22
CA VAL A 33 -15.55 -20.28 3.21
C VAL A 33 -14.74 -19.12 3.77
N TYR A 34 -14.31 -19.24 5.02
CA TYR A 34 -13.42 -18.27 5.65
C TYR A 34 -12.02 -18.84 5.82
N ARG A 35 -11.03 -18.07 5.40
CA ARG A 35 -9.63 -18.47 5.46
C ARG A 35 -8.77 -17.33 5.94
N LYS A 36 -7.73 -17.67 6.68
CA LYS A 36 -6.71 -16.71 7.09
C LYS A 36 -5.92 -16.20 5.89
N ALA A 37 -5.96 -14.88 5.65
CA ALA A 37 -5.25 -14.21 4.57
C ALA A 37 -4.68 -12.86 5.02
N GLY A 38 -3.99 -12.16 4.11
CA GLY A 38 -3.40 -10.84 4.35
C GLY A 38 -2.14 -10.87 5.23
N GLY A 39 -1.95 -9.77 5.97
CA GLY A 39 -0.83 -9.53 6.86
C GLY A 39 0.42 -9.00 6.16
N TYR A 40 0.91 -7.83 6.58
CA TYR A 40 2.04 -7.15 5.94
C TYR A 40 3.33 -7.98 5.96
N ALA A 41 3.60 -8.71 7.05
CA ALA A 41 4.78 -9.58 7.14
C ALA A 41 4.78 -10.69 6.06
N ARG A 42 3.60 -11.27 5.79
CA ARG A 42 3.44 -12.29 4.74
C ARG A 42 3.56 -11.68 3.35
N ILE A 43 2.95 -10.52 3.14
CA ILE A 43 3.06 -9.79 1.86
C ILE A 43 4.52 -9.43 1.57
N ALA A 44 5.25 -8.87 2.54
CA ALA A 44 6.66 -8.54 2.41
C ALA A 44 7.53 -9.75 2.05
N ALA A 45 7.26 -10.92 2.66
CA ALA A 45 7.96 -12.16 2.33
C ALA A 45 7.72 -12.60 0.87
N LEU A 46 6.47 -12.51 0.39
CA LEU A 46 6.11 -12.84 -0.99
C LEU A 46 6.77 -11.87 -1.99
N VAL A 47 6.71 -10.56 -1.73
CA VAL A 47 7.37 -9.54 -2.57
C VAL A 47 8.87 -9.78 -2.63
N LYS A 48 9.50 -10.11 -1.50
CA LYS A 48 10.94 -10.43 -1.46
C LYS A 48 11.29 -11.64 -2.33
N GLN A 49 10.45 -12.68 -2.35
CA GLN A 49 10.62 -13.83 -3.22
C GLN A 49 10.47 -13.45 -4.70
N ILE A 50 9.42 -12.70 -5.05
CA ILE A 50 9.18 -12.24 -6.43
C ILE A 50 10.37 -11.40 -6.94
N ARG A 51 10.91 -10.49 -6.11
CA ARG A 51 12.07 -9.67 -6.46
C ARG A 51 13.36 -10.49 -6.62
N ALA A 52 13.52 -11.59 -5.87
CA ALA A 52 14.66 -12.49 -6.03
C ALA A 52 14.64 -13.21 -7.39
N ASP A 53 13.45 -13.57 -7.87
CA ASP A 53 13.25 -14.24 -9.17
C ASP A 53 13.21 -13.26 -10.36
N SER A 54 13.00 -11.98 -10.11
CA SER A 54 12.90 -10.94 -11.13
C SER A 54 13.50 -9.62 -10.62
N PRO A 55 14.79 -9.35 -10.87
CA PRO A 55 15.45 -8.13 -10.42
C PRO A 55 14.81 -6.85 -10.98
N ASP A 56 14.32 -6.90 -12.21
CA ASP A 56 13.53 -5.83 -12.84
C ASP A 56 12.07 -5.92 -12.34
N CYS A 57 11.83 -5.49 -11.10
CA CYS A 57 10.52 -5.53 -10.45
C CYS A 57 10.13 -4.17 -9.88
N LEU A 58 8.91 -3.73 -10.15
CA LEU A 58 8.27 -2.59 -9.50
C LEU A 58 7.19 -3.09 -8.54
N TYR A 59 7.18 -2.59 -7.31
CA TYR A 59 6.15 -2.84 -6.32
C TYR A 59 5.41 -1.56 -5.99
N CYS A 60 4.12 -1.49 -6.33
CA CYS A 60 3.29 -0.31 -6.17
C CYS A 60 2.16 -0.53 -5.17
N ASP A 61 1.85 0.51 -4.39
CA ASP A 61 0.64 0.58 -3.55
C ASP A 61 -0.38 1.54 -4.20
N CYS A 62 -1.58 1.05 -4.53
CA CYS A 62 -2.60 1.85 -5.19
C CYS A 62 -3.53 2.63 -4.24
N GLY A 63 -3.20 2.71 -2.96
CA GLY A 63 -3.88 3.55 -1.97
C GLY A 63 -4.80 2.77 -1.04
N ASP A 64 -5.53 3.51 -0.19
CA ASP A 64 -6.40 2.99 0.87
C ASP A 64 -5.64 2.22 1.95
N THR A 65 -4.50 2.78 2.35
CA THR A 65 -3.53 2.12 3.23
C THR A 65 -3.54 2.67 4.66
N PHE A 66 -3.69 3.99 4.85
CA PHE A 66 -3.48 4.63 6.17
C PHE A 66 -4.60 4.46 7.21
N GLN A 67 -5.73 3.87 6.85
CA GLN A 67 -6.95 3.84 7.68
C GLN A 67 -7.61 2.46 7.65
N GLY A 68 -8.40 2.12 8.68
CA GLY A 68 -9.29 0.94 8.66
C GLY A 68 -9.32 0.15 9.96
N THR A 69 -8.27 0.26 10.78
CA THR A 69 -8.18 -0.41 12.08
C THR A 69 -7.97 0.57 13.24
N PHE A 70 -8.26 0.14 14.46
CA PHE A 70 -8.15 1.00 15.66
C PHE A 70 -6.74 1.59 15.88
N PRO A 71 -5.63 0.84 15.73
CA PRO A 71 -4.30 1.43 15.88
C PRO A 71 -4.01 2.53 14.84
N ALA A 72 -4.44 2.33 13.59
CA ALA A 72 -4.32 3.34 12.56
C ALA A 72 -5.14 4.59 12.90
N GLN A 73 -6.40 4.43 13.31
CA GLN A 73 -7.24 5.55 13.75
C GLN A 73 -6.64 6.29 14.95
N LYS A 74 -6.18 5.56 15.98
CA LYS A 74 -5.65 6.15 17.21
C LYS A 74 -4.37 6.96 16.99
N THR A 75 -3.61 6.61 15.95
CA THR A 75 -2.33 7.24 15.61
C THR A 75 -2.38 8.08 14.34
N LEU A 76 -3.58 8.26 13.77
CA LEU A 76 -3.80 8.97 12.51
C LEU A 76 -2.91 8.43 11.37
N GLY A 77 -2.84 7.11 11.25
CA GLY A 77 -2.04 6.39 10.25
C GLY A 77 -0.55 6.23 10.60
N LYS A 78 -0.03 6.94 11.61
CA LYS A 78 1.41 6.95 11.93
C LYS A 78 1.99 5.57 12.20
N VAL A 79 1.21 4.67 12.80
CA VAL A 79 1.67 3.31 13.14
C VAL A 79 2.08 2.49 11.92
N LEU A 80 1.57 2.81 10.72
CA LEU A 80 1.89 2.09 9.48
C LEU A 80 3.25 2.49 8.89
N ILE A 81 3.69 3.71 9.10
CA ILE A 81 4.92 4.27 8.52
C ILE A 81 6.13 3.34 8.64
N PRO A 82 6.51 2.85 9.85
CA PRO A 82 7.66 1.95 9.96
C PRO A 82 7.46 0.62 9.21
N ILE A 83 6.21 0.14 9.10
CA ILE A 83 5.89 -1.10 8.39
C ILE A 83 6.04 -0.87 6.89
N LEU A 84 5.42 0.17 6.35
CA LEU A 84 5.43 0.50 4.93
C LEU A 84 6.85 0.81 4.43
N ASN A 85 7.65 1.52 5.22
CA ASN A 85 9.06 1.81 4.88
C ASN A 85 9.93 0.55 4.81
N LEU A 86 9.51 -0.58 5.40
CA LEU A 86 10.19 -1.88 5.33
C LEU A 86 9.65 -2.78 4.21
N MET A 87 8.56 -2.41 3.55
CA MET A 87 7.91 -3.23 2.51
C MET A 87 8.66 -3.23 1.18
N GLY A 88 9.52 -2.23 0.94
CA GLY A 88 10.19 -2.04 -0.35
C GLY A 88 9.24 -1.65 -1.48
N ILE A 89 8.26 -0.80 -1.17
CA ILE A 89 7.34 -0.17 -2.13
C ILE A 89 8.14 0.88 -2.91
N ASP A 90 7.98 0.90 -4.23
CA ASP A 90 8.67 1.85 -5.13
C ASP A 90 7.89 3.14 -5.32
N ALA A 91 6.56 3.07 -5.28
CA ALA A 91 5.68 4.23 -5.34
C ALA A 91 4.29 3.88 -4.80
N MET A 92 3.58 4.88 -4.30
CA MET A 92 2.15 4.76 -4.01
C MET A 92 1.32 5.86 -4.67
N THR A 93 0.00 5.68 -4.74
CA THR A 93 -0.96 6.77 -4.97
C THR A 93 -1.97 6.88 -3.83
N ALA A 94 -2.89 7.84 -3.90
CA ALA A 94 -3.81 8.16 -2.81
C ALA A 94 -5.29 8.07 -3.23
N HIS A 95 -6.14 7.59 -2.31
CA HIS A 95 -7.59 7.64 -2.36
C HIS A 95 -8.17 8.03 -0.99
N TRP A 96 -8.13 7.16 0.04
CA TRP A 96 -8.55 7.47 1.42
C TRP A 96 -7.43 7.96 2.34
N GLU A 97 -6.22 8.18 1.82
CA GLU A 97 -5.09 8.72 2.60
C GLU A 97 -5.40 10.09 3.25
N PHE A 98 -6.42 10.79 2.75
CA PHE A 98 -6.92 12.08 3.29
C PHE A 98 -7.89 11.94 4.47
N ALA A 99 -8.20 10.73 4.93
CA ALA A 99 -9.20 10.47 5.97
C ALA A 99 -8.99 11.25 7.28
N TYR A 100 -7.74 11.61 7.58
CA TYR A 100 -7.36 12.39 8.76
C TYR A 100 -7.06 13.87 8.46
N GLY A 101 -7.43 14.34 7.26
CA GLY A 101 -7.23 15.71 6.80
C GLY A 101 -5.92 15.91 6.01
N PRO A 102 -5.83 17.02 5.24
CA PRO A 102 -4.71 17.29 4.34
C PRO A 102 -3.37 17.50 5.07
N GLU A 103 -3.39 18.09 6.28
CA GLU A 103 -2.17 18.28 7.07
C GLU A 103 -1.58 16.94 7.51
N VAL A 104 -2.41 16.04 8.05
CA VAL A 104 -1.96 14.71 8.46
C VAL A 104 -1.50 13.91 7.25
N PHE A 105 -2.21 13.99 6.13
CA PHE A 105 -1.80 13.36 4.88
C PHE A 105 -0.40 13.80 4.45
N GLN A 106 -0.14 15.11 4.39
CA GLN A 106 1.18 15.64 4.04
C GLN A 106 2.26 15.17 5.02
N GLN A 107 1.96 15.12 6.32
CA GLN A 107 2.88 14.57 7.32
C GLN A 107 3.18 13.09 7.06
N ARG A 108 2.16 12.25 6.83
CA ARG A 108 2.37 10.80 6.58
C ARG A 108 3.18 10.58 5.31
N VAL A 109 2.86 11.28 4.22
CA VAL A 109 3.60 11.20 2.95
C VAL A 109 5.05 11.63 3.14
N ALA A 110 5.33 12.68 3.92
CA ALA A 110 6.70 13.11 4.22
C ALA A 110 7.50 12.12 5.10
N GLU A 111 6.82 11.23 5.83
CA GLU A 111 7.45 10.19 6.65
C GLU A 111 7.75 8.90 5.85
N LEU A 112 7.22 8.75 4.62
CA LEU A 112 7.51 7.62 3.74
C LEU A 112 8.89 7.76 3.08
N ASN A 113 9.58 6.63 2.88
CA ASN A 113 10.86 6.58 2.17
C ASN A 113 10.74 6.34 0.66
N TYR A 114 9.50 6.34 0.14
CA TYR A 114 9.15 6.19 -1.26
C TYR A 114 8.13 7.27 -1.67
N PRO A 115 8.06 7.63 -2.96
CA PRO A 115 7.18 8.70 -3.42
C PRO A 115 5.70 8.31 -3.41
N MET A 116 4.85 9.28 -3.04
CA MET A 116 3.43 9.30 -3.40
C MET A 116 3.26 10.08 -4.70
N LEU A 117 2.58 9.48 -5.67
CA LEU A 117 2.38 10.02 -7.01
C LEU A 117 0.91 10.37 -7.24
N ALA A 118 0.64 11.61 -7.63
CA ALA A 118 -0.66 12.08 -8.07
C ALA A 118 -0.49 13.18 -9.13
N ILE A 119 -1.32 13.16 -10.17
CA ILE A 119 -1.30 14.16 -11.26
C ILE A 119 -2.59 15.00 -11.32
N ASN A 120 -3.53 14.72 -10.42
CA ASN A 120 -4.88 15.28 -10.39
C ASN A 120 -5.31 15.71 -8.97
N ILE A 121 -4.36 15.82 -8.04
CA ILE A 121 -4.56 16.34 -6.69
C ILE A 121 -3.84 17.68 -6.59
N PHE A 122 -4.53 18.68 -6.05
CA PHE A 122 -3.99 20.01 -5.82
C PHE A 122 -4.76 20.72 -4.70
N ASP A 123 -4.09 21.60 -3.98
CA ASP A 123 -4.70 22.51 -3.02
C ASP A 123 -5.50 23.60 -3.76
N LYS A 124 -6.81 23.69 -3.48
CA LYS A 124 -7.71 24.62 -4.19
C LYS A 124 -7.44 26.09 -3.92
N VAL A 125 -6.81 26.43 -2.80
CA VAL A 125 -6.54 27.83 -2.40
C VAL A 125 -5.26 28.34 -3.06
N THR A 126 -4.23 27.50 -3.06
CA THR A 126 -2.89 27.85 -3.56
C THR A 126 -2.65 27.41 -5.00
N ASN A 127 -3.49 26.52 -5.54
CA ASN A 127 -3.37 25.87 -6.84
C ASN A 127 -2.04 25.12 -7.02
N LYS A 128 -1.41 24.72 -5.92
CA LYS A 128 -0.19 23.91 -5.89
C LYS A 128 -0.58 22.43 -5.79
N PRO A 129 0.24 21.49 -6.31
CA PRO A 129 0.08 20.07 -6.07
C PRO A 129 -0.05 19.74 -4.58
#